data_AF-A0A7D5TMM3-F1
#
_entry.id   AF-A0A7D5TMM3-F1
#
_cell.length_a   1.000
_cell.length_b   1.000
_cell.length_c   1.000
_cell.angle_alpha   90.00
_cell.angle_beta   90.00
_cell.angle_gamma   90.00
#
_symmetry.space_group_name_H-M   'P 1'
#
loop_
_entity.id
_entity.type
_entity.pdbx_description
1 polymer ?
#
loop_
_entity_poly.entity_id
_entity_poly.type
_entity_poly.pdbx_seq_one_letter_code
_entity_poly.pdbx_strand_id
1 'polypeptide(L)'
;MHDLTGFQRDILYVTTGLEEPHGLAIKDELDDYYEQEINHGRLYPNLDDLVNKGLLEKGELDKRTNVYTVTQRGLREIEARREWESQYLEDVNAPIPS
;
A
#
# COMPACT_ATOMS: atom_id res chain seq x y z
N MET A 1 -6.42 10.65 -0.16
CA MET A 1 -6.59 9.18 -0.23
C MET A 1 -8.04 8.72 0.03
N HIS A 2 -9.06 9.52 -0.33
CA HIS A 2 -10.46 9.24 0.06
C HIS A 2 -11.15 8.14 -0.76
N ASP A 3 -10.66 7.86 -1.98
CA ASP A 3 -11.28 6.91 -2.92
C ASP A 3 -10.59 5.55 -2.96
N LEU A 4 -9.81 5.21 -1.92
CA LEU A 4 -9.16 3.92 -1.76
C LEU A 4 -9.86 3.10 -0.68
N THR A 5 -10.05 1.81 -0.92
CA THR A 5 -10.41 0.89 0.16
C THR A 5 -9.26 0.75 1.15
N GLY A 6 -9.54 0.28 2.37
CA GLY A 6 -8.48 -0.02 3.35
C GLY A 6 -7.41 -0.94 2.77
N PHE A 7 -7.82 -1.98 2.05
CA PHE A 7 -6.91 -2.92 1.42
C PHE A 7 -6.04 -2.29 0.32
N GLN A 8 -6.59 -1.39 -0.50
CA GLN A 8 -5.83 -0.64 -1.51
C GLN A 8 -4.80 0.30 -0.88
N ARG A 9 -5.16 0.95 0.23
CA ARG A 9 -4.22 1.76 0.99
C ARG A 9 -3.08 0.92 1.56
N ASP A 10 -3.40 -0.23 2.13
CA ASP A 10 -2.41 -1.11 2.74
C ASP A 10 -1.43 -1.66 1.68
N ILE A 11 -1.93 -2.03 0.49
CA ILE A 11 -1.08 -2.35 -0.67
C ILE A 11 -0.13 -1.19 -0.99
N LEU A 12 -0.64 0.04 -1.07
CA LEU A 12 0.17 1.21 -1.41
C LEU A 12 1.28 1.46 -0.38
N TYR A 13 0.99 1.28 0.91
CA TYR A 13 1.98 1.40 1.99
C TYR A 13 3.04 0.32 1.93
N VAL A 14 2.63 -0.95 1.84
CA VAL A 14 3.56 -2.09 1.74
C VAL A 14 4.47 -1.90 0.52
N THR A 15 3.91 -1.53 -0.63
CA THR A 15 4.67 -1.29 -1.87
C THR A 15 5.71 -0.18 -1.70
N THR A 16 5.46 0.82 -0.86
CA THR A 16 6.43 1.92 -0.60
C THR A 16 7.63 1.45 0.23
N GLY A 17 7.46 0.43 1.07
CA GLY A 17 8.49 -0.08 1.98
C GLY A 17 9.40 -1.15 1.38
N LEU A 18 9.08 -1.64 0.18
CA LEU A 18 9.80 -2.74 -0.48
C LEU A 18 10.81 -2.20 -1.50
N GLU A 19 12.02 -2.77 -1.51
CA GLU A 19 13.06 -2.43 -2.51
C GLU A 19 12.74 -2.99 -3.91
N GLU A 20 12.20 -4.22 -3.97
CA GLU A 20 11.76 -4.87 -5.21
C GLU A 20 10.31 -5.39 -5.09
N PRO A 21 9.30 -4.50 -5.19
CA PRO A 21 7.90 -4.81 -4.98
C PRO A 21 7.28 -5.62 -6.14
N HIS A 22 7.69 -6.87 -6.31
CA HIS A 22 6.97 -7.79 -7.19
C HIS A 22 5.68 -8.27 -6.53
N GLY A 23 4.68 -8.67 -7.34
CA GLY A 23 3.35 -9.01 -6.84
C GLY A 23 3.34 -10.07 -5.74
N LEU A 24 4.28 -11.02 -5.77
CA LEU A 24 4.44 -12.03 -4.71
C LEU A 24 5.00 -11.44 -3.40
N ALA A 25 5.98 -10.54 -3.42
CA ALA A 25 6.51 -9.92 -2.20
C ALA A 25 5.45 -9.06 -1.51
N ILE A 26 4.66 -8.31 -2.29
CA ILE A 26 3.52 -7.56 -1.76
C ILE A 26 2.48 -8.50 -1.13
N LYS A 27 2.24 -9.66 -1.75
CA LYS A 27 1.34 -10.67 -1.19
C LYS A 27 1.86 -11.19 0.14
N ASP A 28 3.13 -11.58 0.19
CA ASP A 28 3.72 -12.21 1.38
C ASP A 28 3.68 -11.25 2.58
N GLU A 29 4.01 -9.97 2.39
CA GLU A 29 3.88 -8.94 3.42
C GLU A 29 2.43 -8.75 3.91
N LEU A 30 1.45 -8.77 2.99
CA LEU A 30 0.04 -8.65 3.35
C LEU A 30 -0.50 -9.90 4.02
N ASP A 31 -0.03 -11.09 3.63
CA ASP A 31 -0.39 -12.35 4.27
C ASP A 31 0.06 -12.37 5.73
N ASP A 32 1.30 -11.94 5.98
CA ASP A 32 1.86 -11.80 7.33
C ASP A 32 1.08 -10.74 8.14
N TYR A 33 0.85 -9.56 7.55
CA TYR A 33 0.14 -8.47 8.24
C TYR A 33 -1.31 -8.84 8.62
N TYR A 34 -2.01 -9.57 7.76
CA TYR A 34 -3.38 -9.99 8.04
C TYR A 34 -3.48 -11.36 8.72
N GLU A 35 -2.35 -12.01 9.02
CA GLU A 35 -2.24 -13.38 9.56
C GLU A 35 -3.11 -14.40 8.78
N GLN A 36 -3.26 -14.19 7.47
CA GLN A 36 -4.12 -15.01 6.61
C GLN A 36 -3.66 -14.98 5.15
N GLU A 37 -3.92 -16.06 4.43
CA GLU A 37 -3.62 -16.11 3.00
C GLU A 37 -4.56 -15.21 2.19
N ILE A 38 -4.00 -14.19 1.55
CA ILE A 38 -4.69 -13.30 0.62
C ILE A 38 -4.84 -13.99 -0.74
N ASN A 39 -6.08 -14.08 -1.22
CA ASN A 39 -6.34 -14.64 -2.54
C ASN A 39 -5.75 -13.75 -3.67
N HIS A 40 -5.10 -14.37 -4.65
CA HIS A 40 -4.61 -13.68 -5.86
C HIS A 40 -5.69 -12.87 -6.60
N GLY A 41 -6.91 -13.40 -6.70
CA GLY A 41 -8.06 -12.73 -7.29
C GLY A 41 -8.57 -11.53 -6.48
N ARG A 42 -8.06 -11.33 -5.25
CA ARG A 42 -8.26 -10.10 -4.48
C ARG A 42 -7.08 -9.15 -4.68
N LEU A 43 -5.84 -9.64 -4.64
CA LEU A 43 -4.64 -8.80 -4.74
C LEU A 43 -4.50 -8.13 -6.11
N TYR A 44 -4.47 -8.92 -7.20
CA TYR A 44 -4.13 -8.40 -8.52
C TYR A 44 -5.14 -7.38 -9.07
N PRO A 45 -6.47 -7.54 -8.92
CA PRO A 45 -7.40 -6.49 -9.32
C PRO A 45 -7.17 -5.17 -8.56
N ASN A 46 -6.79 -5.24 -7.28
CA ASN A 46 -6.48 -4.02 -6.51
C ASN A 46 -5.16 -3.37 -6.95
N LEU A 47 -4.14 -4.17 -7.32
CA LEU A 47 -2.92 -3.64 -7.91
C LEU A 47 -3.20 -2.95 -9.25
N ASP A 48 -3.98 -3.59 -10.13
CA ASP A 48 -4.35 -3.01 -11.43
C ASP A 48 -5.21 -1.74 -11.25
N ASP A 49 -6.13 -1.71 -10.27
CA ASP A 49 -6.89 -0.50 -9.92
C ASP A 49 -5.99 0.66 -9.45
N LEU A 50 -4.98 0.38 -8.63
CA LEU A 50 -4.01 1.38 -8.17
C LEU A 50 -3.13 1.90 -9.31
N VAL A 51 -2.79 1.03 -10.27
CA VAL A 51 -2.10 1.41 -11.51
C VAL A 51 -3.00 2.31 -12.37
N ASN A 52 -4.27 1.93 -12.57
CA ASN A 52 -5.24 2.72 -13.33
C ASN A 52 -5.50 4.09 -12.69
N LYS A 53 -5.48 4.17 -11.35
CA LYS A 53 -5.56 5.44 -10.60
C LYS A 53 -4.26 6.26 -10.67
N GLY A 54 -3.18 5.72 -11.25
CA GLY A 54 -1.88 6.37 -11.39
C GLY A 54 -1.11 6.50 -10.07
N LEU A 55 -1.42 5.66 -9.08
CA LEU A 55 -0.75 5.63 -7.78
C LEU A 55 0.42 4.64 -7.78
N LEU A 56 0.30 3.60 -8.59
CA LEU A 56 1.37 2.65 -8.90
C LEU A 56 1.71 2.72 -10.40
N GLU A 57 2.94 2.37 -10.72
CA GLU A 57 3.39 2.06 -12.06
C GLU A 57 3.72 0.57 -12.13
N LYS A 58 3.28 -0.10 -13.19
CA LYS A 58 3.54 -1.52 -13.42
C LYS A 58 4.68 -1.68 -14.41
N GLY A 59 5.79 -2.23 -13.95
CA GLY A 59 6.91 -2.68 -14.78
C GLY A 59 6.89 -4.20 -14.99
N GLU A 60 7.63 -4.65 -15.99
CA GLU A 60 7.88 -6.07 -16.25
C GLU A 60 9.35 -6.37 -15.93
N LEU A 61 9.62 -7.23 -14.94
CA LEU A 61 10.97 -7.71 -14.64
C LEU A 61 11.35 -8.85 -15.59
N ASP A 62 10.40 -9.75 -15.82
CA ASP A 62 10.49 -10.84 -16.77
C ASP A 62 9.08 -11.24 -17.27
N LYS A 63 9.00 -12.20 -18.19
CA LYS A 63 7.76 -12.66 -18.83
C LYS A 63 6.66 -13.14 -17.87
N ARG A 64 6.97 -13.37 -16.59
CA ARG A 64 6.09 -13.90 -15.56
C ARG A 64 6.03 -13.00 -14.32
N THR A 65 6.98 -12.08 -14.15
CA THR A 65 7.12 -11.26 -12.95
C THR A 65 6.89 -9.78 -13.24
N ASN A 66 5.81 -9.23 -12.69
CA ASN A 66 5.55 -7.80 -12.69
C ASN A 66 6.12 -7.15 -11.42
N VAL A 67 6.61 -5.92 -11.55
CA VAL A 67 7.07 -5.05 -10.46
C VAL A 67 6.13 -3.86 -10.36
N TYR A 68 5.85 -3.39 -9.14
CA TYR A 68 4.93 -2.30 -8.89
C TYR A 68 5.63 -1.17 -8.13
N THR A 69 5.90 -0.06 -8.79
CA THR A 69 6.59 1.08 -8.17
C THR A 69 5.60 2.15 -7.78
N VAL A 70 5.73 2.73 -6.59
CA VAL A 70 4.88 3.85 -6.17
C VAL A 70 5.24 5.10 -6.97
N THR A 71 4.24 5.73 -7.58
CA THR A 71 4.46 6.95 -8.36
C THR A 71 4.63 8.16 -7.44
N GLN A 72 5.13 9.27 -7.97
CA GLN A 72 5.14 10.56 -7.26
C GLN A 72 3.74 10.99 -6.80
N ARG A 73 2.69 10.62 -7.55
CA ARG A 73 1.31 10.86 -7.12
C ARG A 73 0.93 9.96 -5.94
N GLY A 74 1.30 8.68 -5.98
CA GLY A 74 1.11 7.76 -4.85
C GLY A 74 1.78 8.24 -3.58
N LEU A 75 3.03 8.73 -3.67
CA LEU A 75 3.76 9.30 -2.54
C LEU A 75 3.05 10.52 -1.94
N ARG A 76 2.58 11.46 -2.76
CA ARG A 76 1.81 12.62 -2.27
C ARG A 76 0.52 12.22 -1.56
N GLU A 77 -0.17 11.18 -2.02
CA GLU A 77 -1.35 10.66 -1.33
C GLU A 77 -1.01 10.09 0.05
N ILE A 78 0.14 9.39 0.16
CA ILE A 78 0.67 8.87 1.43
C ILE A 78 1.03 10.02 2.38
N GLU A 79 1.73 11.04 1.90
CA GLU A 79 2.10 12.22 2.69
C GLU A 79 0.86 12.96 3.22
N ALA A 80 -0.09 13.29 2.34
CA ALA A 80 -1.34 13.94 2.74
C ALA A 80 -2.13 13.12 3.76
N ARG A 81 -2.07 11.78 3.66
CA ARG A 81 -2.69 10.88 4.63
C ARG A 81 -1.97 10.92 5.98
N ARG A 82 -0.64 10.94 6.02
CA ARG A 82 0.15 11.08 7.26
C ARG A 82 -0.11 12.42 7.94
N GLU A 83 -0.16 13.51 7.19
CA GLU A 83 -0.49 14.84 7.71
C GLU A 83 -1.89 14.85 8.35
N TRP A 84 -2.87 14.22 7.69
CA TRP A 84 -4.21 14.08 8.25
C TRP A 84 -4.22 13.23 9.52
N GLU A 85 -3.48 12.11 9.57
CA GLU A 85 -3.39 11.26 10.76
C GLU A 85 -2.72 11.99 11.95
N SER A 86 -1.69 12.79 11.70
CA SER A 86 -0.99 13.56 12.74
C SER A 86 -1.93 14.47 13.52
N GLN A 87 -2.92 15.08 12.85
CA GLN A 87 -3.91 15.97 13.47
C GLN A 87 -4.75 15.28 14.57
N TYR A 88 -4.85 13.95 14.56
CA TYR A 88 -5.66 13.19 15.51
C TYR A 88 -4.81 12.28 16.41
N LEU A 89 -3.62 11.86 15.97
CA LEU A 89 -2.76 10.96 16.72
C LEU A 89 -1.76 11.67 17.64
N GLU A 90 -1.56 12.99 17.48
CA GLU A 90 -0.69 13.78 18.36
C GLU A 90 -1.13 13.73 19.84
N ASP A 91 -2.44 13.63 20.12
CA ASP A 91 -2.99 13.50 21.49
C ASP A 91 -2.88 12.08 22.08
N VAL A 92 -2.69 11.05 21.25
CA VAL A 92 -2.69 9.63 21.69
C VAL A 92 -1.35 9.24 22.34
N ASN A 93 -0.31 10.06 22.17
CA ASN A 93 0.98 9.94 22.86
C ASN A 93 1.02 10.67 24.22
N ALA A 94 -0.10 11.25 24.68
CA ALA A 94 -0.19 11.74 26.04
C ALA A 94 -0.10 10.54 27.02
N PRO A 95 0.70 10.63 28.11
CA PRO A 95 0.78 9.56 29.08
C PRO A 95 -0.62 9.24 29.61
N ILE A 96 -0.98 7.95 29.62
CA ILE A 96 -2.24 7.49 30.21
C ILE A 96 -2.26 7.99 31.66
N PRO A 97 -3.24 8.84 32.06
CA PRO A 97 -3.34 9.29 33.44
C PRO A 97 -3.51 8.05 34.33
N SER A 98 -2.63 7.94 35.32
CA SER A 98 -2.56 6.83 36.28
C SER A 98 -3.80 6.76 37.17
#